data_AF-S5AH89-F1
#
_entry.id   AF-S5AH89-F1
#
_cell.length_a   1.000
_cell.length_b   1.000
_cell.length_c   1.000
_cell.angle_alpha   90.00
_cell.angle_beta   90.00
_cell.angle_gamma   90.00
#
_symmetry.space_group_name_H-M   'P 1'
#
loop_
_entity.id
_entity.type
_entity.pdbx_description
1 polymer ?
#
loop_
_entity_poly.entity_id
_entity_poly.type
_entity_poly.pdbx_seq_one_letter_code
_entity_poly.pdbx_strand_id
1 'polypeptide(L)' 'MLLKAAKDLNIDLCNSVLIGDSWRDIQAADAAGLKQSIFLSKEVVTPEQA' A
#
# COMPACT_ATOMS: atom_id res chain seq x y z
N MET A 1 -7.34 3.43 -9.43
CA MET A 1 -7.53 4.34 -8.27
C MET A 1 -6.24 5.11 -7.96
N LEU A 2 -5.12 4.44 -7.67
CA LEU A 2 -3.83 5.08 -7.34
C LEU A 2 -3.31 6.06 -8.40
N LEU A 3 -3.26 5.63 -9.68
CA LEU A 3 -2.81 6.50 -10.77
C LEU A 3 -3.67 7.77 -10.94
N LYS A 4 -4.97 7.65 -10.66
CA LYS A 4 -5.88 8.80 -10.72
C LYS A 4 -5.64 9.73 -9.54
N ALA A 5 -5.50 9.20 -8.33
CA ALA A 5 -5.15 9.99 -7.14
C ALA A 5 -3.79 10.70 -7.32
N ALA A 6 -2.80 10.03 -7.92
CA ALA A 6 -1.50 10.62 -8.21
C ALA A 6 -1.61 11.83 -9.14
N LYS A 7 -2.45 11.74 -10.17
CA LYS A 7 -2.71 12.86 -11.07
C LYS A 7 -3.51 13.97 -10.40
N ASP A 8 -4.61 13.62 -9.72
CA ASP A 8 -5.57 14.59 -9.18
C ASP A 8 -4.98 15.36 -7.98
N LEU A 9 -4.06 14.75 -7.24
CA LEU A 9 -3.43 15.31 -6.04
C LEU A 9 -1.94 15.60 -6.21
N ASN A 10 -1.38 15.41 -7.41
CA ASN A 10 0.05 15.58 -7.72
C ASN A 10 0.97 14.80 -6.76
N ILE A 11 0.66 13.53 -6.51
CA ILE A 11 1.41 12.66 -5.59
C ILE A 11 2.56 12.00 -6.34
N ASP A 12 3.74 12.01 -5.72
CA ASP A 12 4.89 11.23 -6.16
C ASP A 12 4.78 9.78 -5.66
N LEU A 13 4.25 8.89 -6.50
CA LEU A 13 4.11 7.47 -6.18
C LEU A 13 5.45 6.75 -5.97
N CYS A 14 6.51 7.16 -6.67
CA CYS A 14 7.82 6.50 -6.60
C CYS A 14 8.46 6.62 -5.20
N ASN A 15 8.14 7.69 -4.48
CA ASN A 15 8.59 7.96 -3.12
C ASN A 15 7.47 7.80 -2.08
N SER A 16 6.34 7.22 -2.47
CA SER A 16 5.22 6.92 -1.57
C SER A 16 5.25 5.46 -1.10
N VAL A 17 4.59 5.21 0.03
CA VAL A 17 4.36 3.87 0.58
C VAL A 17 2.87 3.59 0.55
N LEU A 18 2.46 2.44 0.00
CA LEU A 18 1.08 1.97 0.12
C LEU A 18 0.93 1.09 1.37
N ILE A 19 -0.14 1.29 2.13
CA ILE A 19 -0.53 0.43 3.24
C ILE A 19 -1.93 -0.10 2.95
N GLY A 20 -2.12 -1.42 2.95
CA GLY A 20 -3.41 -2.05 2.63
C GLY A 20 -3.58 -3.39 3.34
N ASP A 21 -4.83 -3.82 3.51
CA ASP A 21 -5.19 -5.05 4.23
C ASP A 21 -5.53 -6.22 3.29
N SER A 22 -5.46 -6.00 1.98
CA SER A 22 -5.72 -7.03 0.98
C SER A 22 -4.56 -7.18 0.00
N TRP A 23 -4.43 -8.38 -0.57
CA TRP A 23 -3.46 -8.63 -1.63
C TRP A 23 -3.72 -7.77 -2.87
N ARG A 24 -4.97 -7.34 -3.09
CA ARG A 24 -5.32 -6.45 -4.20
C ARG A 24 -4.66 -5.09 -4.07
N ASP A 25 -4.50 -4.59 -2.85
CA ASP A 25 -3.83 -3.31 -2.60
C ASP A 25 -2.34 -3.41 -2.93
N ILE A 26 -1.70 -4.52 -2.56
CA ILE A 26 -0.29 -4.80 -2.86
C ILE A 26 -0.06 -4.92 -4.37
N GLN A 27 -0.90 -5.66 -5.07
CA GLN A 27 -0.83 -5.76 -6.53
C GLN A 27 -1.08 -4.40 -7.22
N ALA A 28 -2.03 -3.62 -6.70
CA ALA A 28 -2.29 -2.28 -7.21
C ALA A 28 -1.08 -1.35 -6.99
N ALA A 29 -0.37 -1.49 -5.87
CA ALA A 29 0.82 -0.71 -5.57
C ALA A 29 1.95 -0.99 -6.56
N ASP A 30 2.23 -2.27 -6.80
CA ASP A 30 3.22 -2.73 -7.77
C ASP A 30 2.91 -2.24 -9.18
N ALA A 31 1.66 -2.44 -9.64
CA ALA A 31 1.20 -1.98 -10.95
C ALA A 31 1.23 -0.45 -11.11
N ALA A 32 1.12 0.30 -10.01
CA ALA A 32 1.21 1.76 -10.00
C ALA A 32 2.65 2.29 -9.87
N GLY A 33 3.65 1.40 -9.77
CA GLY A 33 5.07 1.76 -9.73
C GLY A 33 5.58 2.20 -8.36
N LEU A 34 4.87 1.90 -7.27
CA LEU A 34 5.36 2.17 -5.93
C LEU A 34 6.50 1.21 -5.60
N LYS A 35 7.55 1.73 -4.95
CA LYS A 35 8.70 0.92 -4.52
C LYS A 35 8.46 0.18 -3.22
N GLN A 36 7.45 0.59 -2.45
CA GLN A 36 7.18 0.07 -1.12
C GLN A 36 5.68 -0.11 -0.93
N SER A 37 5.31 -1.28 -0.38
CA SER A 37 3.97 -1.58 0.10
C SER A 37 4.03 -2.37 1.39
N ILE A 38 3.04 -2.16 2.27
CA ILE A 38 2.91 -2.81 3.57
C ILE A 38 1.55 -3.49 3.61
N PHE A 39 1.56 -4.78 3.89
CA PHE A 39 0.35 -5.57 4.11
C PHE A 39 0.00 -5.56 5.61
N LEU A 40 -1.19 -5.09 5.93
CA LEU A 40 -1.74 -5.15 7.29
C LEU A 40 -2.58 -6.40 7.43
N SER A 41 -2.17 -7.29 8.33
CA SER A 41 -3.00 -8.42 8.74
C SER A 41 -3.59 -8.16 10.13
N LYS A 42 -4.71 -8.82 10.43
CA LYS A 42 -5.26 -8.89 11.79
C LYS A 42 -4.72 -10.08 12.57
N GLU A 43 -3.79 -10.82 11.98
CA GLU A 43 -3.19 -11.97 12.62
C GLU A 43 -2.24 -11.46 13.70
N VAL A 44 -2.40 -12.00 14.91
CA VAL A 44 -1.48 -11.74 16.01
C VAL A 44 -0.17 -12.45 15.67
N VAL A 45 0.88 -11.67 15.40
CA VAL A 45 2.20 -12.20 15.05
C VAL A 45 3.04 -12.41 16.31
N THR A 46 2.85 -11.57 17.33
CA THR A 46 3.52 -11.69 18.63
C THR A 46 2.51 -11.67 19.78
N PRO A 47 2.82 -12.31 20.93
CA PRO A 47 1.93 -12.32 22.09
C PRO A 47 1.55 -10.93 22.62
N GLU A 48 2.40 -9.92 22.43
CA GLU A 48 2.17 -8.54 22.88
C GLU A 48 1.11 -7.80 22.06
N GLN A 49 0.71 -8.35 20.91
CA GLN A 49 -0.30 -7.78 20.02
C GLN A 49 -1.72 -8.32 20.30
N ALA A 50 -1.85 -9.26 21.25
CA ALA A 50 -3.12 -9.91 21.62
C ALA A 50 -3.98 -9.06 22.57
#